data_AF-A0A3M1DGY7-F1
#
_entry.id   AF-A0A3M1DGY7-F1
#
_cell.length_a   1.000
_cell.length_b   1.000
_cell.length_c   1.000
_cell.angle_alpha   90.00
_cell.angle_beta   90.00
_cell.angle_gamma   90.00
#
_symmetry.space_group_name_H-M   'P 1'
#
loop_
_entity.id
_entity.type
_entity.pdbx_description
1 polymer ?
#
loop_
_entity_poly.entity_id
_entity_poly.type
_entity_poly.pdbx_seq_one_letter_code
_entity_poly.pdbx_strand_id
1 'polypeptide(L)'
;MNELFLEEGKLVSRGEWEQRVAALEHGRAPADAVTAVGDALRNAVLDRVPPPHGAPLGLLFSGGLDCSIIALLLAQAGVPFTAITVGFRDGNAKEPEDIMAARAAAKLLDIQYEEVLLDLAGAETVLRETALLLGEDLATVVNLGVGGVAVAAIQRGKALGITHFFGGLGAEELFAGYDRHERVWEQQGEEALQAECLRGLKAMWQQDLLRDTTIAHALGIKLHTPFLDPALIALALAIPAEQKMSAKKTYRRYNRAYNDSTPKAHKKTYEGRARGDIVVTRPYKKLVLREAAEALGLPHSIAWRPKRAAQYGSRLNNALTKLAKRRGFPHKDAYIRSLRAESLGAEY
;
A
#
# COMPACT_ATOMS: atom_id res chain seq x y z
N MET A 1 8.67 11.22 17.59
CA MET A 1 9.63 11.43 16.49
C MET A 1 8.91 12.13 15.34
N ASN A 2 9.57 13.04 14.60
CA ASN A 2 8.98 13.64 13.39
C ASN A 2 9.30 12.74 12.19
N GLU A 3 8.36 12.63 11.24
CA GLU A 3 8.61 11.87 10.01
C GLU A 3 9.72 12.53 9.17
N LEU A 4 10.56 11.71 8.53
CA LEU A 4 11.75 12.17 7.80
C LEU A 4 11.42 13.17 6.67
N PHE A 5 10.23 13.07 6.07
CA PHE A 5 9.75 13.95 5.02
C PHE A 5 9.05 15.21 5.55
N LEU A 6 8.98 15.40 6.87
CA LEU A 6 8.39 16.59 7.48
C LEU A 6 9.46 17.46 8.16
N GLU A 7 9.22 18.77 8.10
CA GLU A 7 9.89 19.77 8.92
C GLU A 7 8.81 20.74 9.43
N GLU A 8 8.77 20.97 10.75
CA GLU A 8 7.74 21.79 11.40
C GLU A 8 6.30 21.42 11.00
N GLY A 9 6.04 20.13 10.74
CA GLY A 9 4.73 19.61 10.33
C GLY A 9 4.37 19.85 8.86
N LYS A 10 5.28 20.40 8.05
CA LYS A 10 5.10 20.61 6.61
C LYS A 10 5.98 19.65 5.82
N LEU A 11 5.51 19.24 4.65
CA LEU A 11 6.30 18.45 3.71
C LEU A 11 7.53 19.26 3.28
N VAL A 12 8.72 18.68 3.43
CA VAL A 12 9.99 19.28 2.98
C VAL A 12 9.99 19.45 1.46
N SER A 13 10.88 20.30 0.94
CA SER A 13 11.01 20.43 -0.53
C SER A 13 11.48 19.13 -1.17
N ARG A 14 11.23 18.95 -2.48
CA ARG A 14 11.73 17.77 -3.20
C ARG A 14 13.25 17.64 -3.12
N GLY A 15 13.98 18.73 -3.32
CA GLY A 15 15.44 18.72 -3.28
C GLY A 15 15.96 18.33 -1.89
N GLU A 16 15.29 18.80 -0.83
CA GLU A 16 15.63 18.44 0.53
C GLU A 16 15.32 16.96 0.85
N TRP A 17 14.19 16.43 0.39
CA TRP A 17 13.90 15.00 0.50
C TRP A 17 14.99 14.15 -0.18
N GLU A 18 15.39 14.51 -1.40
CA GLU A 18 16.44 13.81 -2.14
C GLU A 18 17.79 13.87 -1.39
N GLN A 19 18.11 15.00 -0.75
CA GLN A 19 19.31 15.15 0.10
C GLN A 19 19.24 14.31 1.37
N ARG A 20 18.10 14.32 2.08
CA ARG A 20 17.87 13.51 3.29
C ARG A 20 17.99 12.02 2.99
N VAL A 21 17.45 11.55 1.86
CA VAL A 21 17.62 10.16 1.40
C VAL A 21 19.08 9.86 1.05
N ALA A 22 19.75 10.76 0.32
CA ALA A 22 21.15 10.55 -0.08
C ALA A 22 22.09 10.43 1.11
N ALA A 23 21.85 11.18 2.19
CA ALA A 23 22.63 11.10 3.42
C ALA A 23 22.54 9.72 4.12
N LEU A 24 21.56 8.88 3.79
CA LEU A 24 21.36 7.55 4.36
C LEU A 24 22.01 6.44 3.53
N GLU A 25 22.64 6.74 2.39
CA GLU A 25 23.25 5.78 1.45
C GLU A 25 24.61 5.21 1.93
N HIS A 26 24.98 5.39 3.21
CA HIS A 26 26.33 5.08 3.72
C HIS A 26 26.37 3.89 4.70
N GLY A 27 25.29 3.12 4.79
CA GLY A 27 25.20 1.95 5.67
C GLY A 27 26.04 0.76 5.18
N ARG A 28 26.41 -0.14 6.10
CA ARG A 28 26.94 -1.48 5.77
C ARG A 28 25.86 -2.53 5.93
N ALA A 29 25.82 -3.50 5.02
CA ALA A 29 24.92 -4.64 5.13
C ALA A 29 25.16 -5.37 6.47
N PRO A 30 24.10 -5.66 7.25
CA PRO A 30 24.23 -6.48 8.44
C PRO A 30 24.58 -7.92 8.07
N ALA A 31 25.23 -8.65 8.98
CA ALA A 31 25.45 -10.09 8.82
C ALA A 31 24.14 -10.88 8.83
N ASP A 32 23.19 -10.47 9.67
CA ASP A 32 21.82 -11.00 9.73
C ASP A 32 20.82 -9.89 9.38
N ALA A 33 20.46 -9.83 8.10
CA ALA A 33 19.51 -8.83 7.62
C ALA A 33 18.08 -9.08 8.11
N VAL A 34 17.70 -10.33 8.35
CA VAL A 34 16.36 -10.72 8.78
C VAL A 34 16.09 -10.16 10.18
N THR A 35 16.98 -10.44 11.13
CA THR A 35 16.87 -9.92 12.50
C THR A 35 16.98 -8.40 12.52
N ALA A 36 17.95 -7.82 11.80
CA ALA A 36 18.14 -6.37 11.77
C ALA A 36 16.91 -5.62 11.22
N VAL A 37 16.27 -6.14 10.16
CA VAL A 37 15.04 -5.54 9.61
C VAL A 37 13.89 -5.66 10.60
N GLY A 38 13.77 -6.81 11.28
CA GLY A 38 12.74 -7.03 12.30
C GLY A 38 12.85 -6.05 13.46
N ASP A 39 14.06 -5.86 14.00
CA ASP A 39 14.33 -4.95 15.10
C ASP A 39 14.14 -3.48 14.71
N ALA A 40 14.64 -3.09 13.53
CA ALA A 40 14.44 -1.73 13.01
C ALA A 40 12.96 -1.41 12.80
N LEU A 41 12.16 -2.34 12.29
CA LEU A 41 10.70 -2.18 12.15
C LEU A 41 10.02 -2.09 13.51
N ARG A 42 10.40 -2.93 14.47
CA ARG A 42 9.86 -2.87 15.84
C ARG A 42 10.07 -1.48 16.44
N ASN A 43 11.31 -0.97 16.40
CA ASN A 43 11.62 0.36 16.92
C ASN A 43 10.87 1.46 16.17
N ALA A 44 10.89 1.43 14.84
CA ALA A 44 10.20 2.42 14.00
C ALA A 44 8.68 2.49 14.25
N VAL A 45 8.03 1.36 14.52
CA VAL A 45 6.60 1.31 14.87
C VAL A 45 6.37 1.88 16.27
N LEU A 46 7.12 1.41 17.27
CA LEU A 46 6.87 1.76 18.67
C LEU A 46 7.23 3.22 18.98
N ASP A 47 8.26 3.78 18.35
CA ASP A 47 8.66 5.19 18.50
C ASP A 47 7.63 6.19 17.94
N ARG A 48 6.69 5.70 17.11
CA ARG A 48 5.60 6.48 16.52
C ARG A 48 4.29 6.36 17.30
N VAL A 49 4.22 5.51 18.33
CA VAL A 49 3.04 5.43 19.19
C VAL A 49 2.96 6.71 20.04
N PRO A 50 1.90 7.53 19.88
CA PRO A 50 1.80 8.79 20.60
C PRO A 50 1.54 8.55 22.09
N PRO A 51 2.16 9.35 22.99
CA PRO A 51 1.76 9.40 24.39
C PRO A 51 0.46 10.22 24.56
N PRO A 52 -0.39 9.91 25.57
CA PRO A 52 -0.34 8.75 26.44
C PRO A 52 -0.79 7.46 25.72
N HIS A 53 -0.19 6.33 26.10
CA HIS A 53 -0.58 5.00 25.60
C HIS A 53 -2.07 4.77 25.89
N GLY A 54 -2.91 4.82 24.84
CA GLY A 54 -4.37 4.72 24.97
C GLY A 54 -5.17 5.61 24.02
N ALA A 55 -4.54 6.60 23.36
CA ALA A 55 -5.20 7.34 22.29
C ALA A 55 -5.65 6.38 21.16
N PRO A 56 -6.87 6.52 20.60
CA PRO A 56 -7.34 5.67 19.52
C PRO A 56 -6.43 5.78 18.29
N LEU A 57 -5.82 4.67 17.89
CA LEU A 57 -4.99 4.58 16.69
C LEU A 57 -5.73 3.88 15.56
N GLY A 58 -5.55 4.37 14.35
CA GLY A 58 -6.00 3.71 13.13
C GLY A 58 -4.83 3.01 12.44
N LEU A 59 -5.10 1.88 11.81
CA LEU A 59 -4.17 1.25 10.88
C LEU A 59 -4.85 1.13 9.52
N LEU A 60 -4.26 1.73 8.49
CA LEU A 60 -4.68 1.54 7.11
C LEU A 60 -4.33 0.11 6.68
N PHE A 61 -5.32 -0.77 6.63
CA PHE A 61 -5.10 -2.21 6.62
C PHE A 61 -5.68 -2.87 5.36
N SER A 62 -4.84 -3.61 4.63
CA SER A 62 -5.25 -4.36 3.42
C SER A 62 -5.05 -5.89 3.56
N GLY A 63 -4.63 -6.34 4.75
CA GLY A 63 -4.21 -7.74 4.96
C GLY A 63 -3.00 -8.15 4.12
N GLY A 64 -2.21 -7.19 3.63
CA GLY A 64 -0.92 -7.43 2.99
C GLY A 64 0.22 -7.50 4.01
N LEU A 65 1.39 -7.99 3.57
CA LEU A 65 2.61 -8.11 4.38
C LEU A 65 2.89 -6.86 5.22
N ASP A 66 3.02 -5.71 4.57
CA ASP A 66 3.53 -4.48 5.16
C ASP A 66 2.68 -3.98 6.34
N CYS A 67 1.37 -3.81 6.14
CA CYS A 67 0.47 -3.37 7.21
C CYS A 67 0.26 -4.46 8.27
N SER A 68 0.41 -5.74 7.92
CA SER A 68 0.27 -6.83 8.89
C SER A 68 1.48 -6.94 9.83
N ILE A 69 2.68 -6.59 9.38
CA ILE A 69 3.84 -6.43 10.27
C ILE A 69 3.58 -5.33 11.30
N ILE A 70 3.07 -4.17 10.86
CA ILE A 70 2.72 -3.07 11.76
C ILE A 70 1.64 -3.52 12.76
N ALA A 71 0.58 -4.18 12.28
CA ALA A 71 -0.48 -4.71 13.15
C ALA A 71 0.07 -5.67 14.21
N LEU A 72 0.93 -6.61 13.81
CA LEU A 72 1.55 -7.58 14.72
C LEU A 72 2.37 -6.88 15.80
N LEU A 73 3.21 -5.91 15.41
CA LEU A 73 4.09 -5.20 16.35
C LEU A 73 3.30 -4.34 17.35
N LEU A 74 2.25 -3.65 16.88
CA LEU A 74 1.34 -2.91 17.77
C LEU A 74 0.61 -3.85 18.75
N ALA A 75 0.11 -4.98 18.25
CA ALA A 75 -0.59 -5.98 19.07
C ALA A 75 0.34 -6.61 20.13
N GLN A 76 1.56 -6.99 19.75
CA GLN A 76 2.57 -7.52 20.68
C GLN A 76 2.94 -6.51 21.77
N ALA A 77 2.92 -5.22 21.47
CA ALA A 77 3.17 -4.16 22.43
C ALA A 77 1.94 -3.78 23.29
N GLY A 78 0.80 -4.44 23.09
CA GLY A 78 -0.45 -4.14 23.82
C GLY A 78 -1.03 -2.76 23.48
N VAL A 79 -0.66 -2.19 22.34
CA VAL A 79 -1.16 -0.88 21.91
C VAL A 79 -2.54 -1.06 21.28
N PRO A 80 -3.60 -0.38 21.77
CA PRO A 80 -4.92 -0.48 21.16
C PRO A 80 -4.95 0.28 19.83
N PHE A 81 -5.45 -0.39 18.79
CA PHE A 81 -5.67 0.21 17.47
C PHE A 81 -6.87 -0.44 16.77
N THR A 82 -7.43 0.25 15.78
CA THR A 82 -8.46 -0.27 14.88
C THR A 82 -7.87 -0.39 13.48
N ALA A 83 -7.81 -1.62 12.96
CA ALA A 83 -7.45 -1.88 11.57
C ALA A 83 -8.65 -1.60 10.66
N ILE A 84 -8.49 -0.71 9.68
CA ILE A 84 -9.59 -0.27 8.80
C ILE A 84 -9.29 -0.65 7.35
N THR A 85 -10.22 -1.33 6.70
CA THR A 85 -10.16 -1.62 5.26
C THR A 85 -11.37 -1.08 4.54
N VAL A 86 -11.15 -0.51 3.35
CA VAL A 86 -12.21 -0.03 2.47
C VAL A 86 -12.27 -0.89 1.21
N GLY A 87 -13.48 -1.27 0.85
CA GLY A 87 -13.79 -1.97 -0.38
C GLY A 87 -14.96 -1.34 -1.12
N PHE A 88 -14.99 -1.50 -2.45
CA PHE A 88 -16.04 -0.98 -3.31
C PHE A 88 -16.75 -2.13 -4.04
N ARG A 89 -18.03 -2.34 -3.74
CA ARG A 89 -18.86 -3.41 -4.30
C ARG A 89 -20.20 -2.88 -4.79
N ASP A 90 -20.40 -2.99 -6.10
CA ASP A 90 -21.62 -2.57 -6.80
C ASP A 90 -22.56 -3.76 -6.98
N GLY A 91 -23.72 -3.74 -6.32
CA GLY A 91 -24.72 -4.82 -6.37
C GLY A 91 -24.10 -6.20 -6.06
N ASN A 92 -24.41 -7.19 -6.91
CA ASN A 92 -23.91 -8.56 -6.79
C ASN A 92 -22.48 -8.75 -7.34
N ALA A 93 -21.69 -7.69 -7.44
CA ALA A 93 -20.29 -7.81 -7.81
C ALA A 93 -19.53 -8.64 -6.76
N LYS A 94 -18.46 -9.31 -7.20
CA LYS A 94 -17.60 -10.08 -6.30
C LYS A 94 -17.04 -9.21 -5.18
N GLU A 95 -16.84 -9.80 -4.01
CA GLU A 95 -16.25 -9.10 -2.87
C GLU A 95 -14.86 -8.53 -3.22
N PRO A 96 -14.48 -7.35 -2.71
CA PRO A 96 -13.13 -6.82 -2.88
C PRO A 96 -12.07 -7.75 -2.27
N GLU A 97 -10.94 -7.92 -2.96
CA GLU A 97 -9.88 -8.83 -2.53
C GLU A 97 -9.20 -8.36 -1.25
N ASP A 98 -9.08 -7.04 -1.07
CA ASP A 98 -8.49 -6.45 0.14
C ASP A 98 -9.38 -6.70 1.36
N ILE A 99 -10.71 -6.62 1.20
CA ILE A 99 -11.67 -6.95 2.26
C ILE A 99 -11.52 -8.41 2.70
N MET A 100 -11.55 -9.34 1.74
CA MET A 100 -11.43 -10.78 2.04
C MET A 100 -10.13 -11.09 2.78
N ALA A 101 -9.02 -10.50 2.33
CA ALA A 101 -7.71 -10.76 2.90
C ALA A 101 -7.49 -10.07 4.25
N ALA A 102 -7.92 -8.82 4.38
CA ALA A 102 -7.86 -8.09 5.65
C ALA A 102 -8.69 -8.79 6.72
N ARG A 103 -9.91 -9.23 6.39
CA ARG A 103 -10.75 -10.00 7.31
C ARG A 103 -10.07 -11.29 7.78
N ALA A 104 -9.45 -12.03 6.86
CA ALA A 104 -8.71 -13.24 7.20
C ALA A 104 -7.47 -12.95 8.07
N ALA A 105 -6.69 -11.91 7.72
CA ALA A 105 -5.52 -11.50 8.47
C ALA A 105 -5.88 -11.00 9.87
N ALA A 106 -6.92 -10.18 10.00
CA ALA A 106 -7.40 -9.67 11.27
C ALA A 106 -7.83 -10.79 12.22
N LYS A 107 -8.53 -11.81 11.69
CA LYS A 107 -8.90 -13.00 12.46
C LYS A 107 -7.67 -13.80 12.93
N LEU A 108 -6.66 -13.96 12.08
CA LEU A 108 -5.44 -14.70 12.43
C LEU A 108 -4.58 -13.97 13.46
N LEU A 109 -4.58 -12.63 13.43
CA LEU A 109 -3.83 -11.78 14.35
C LEU A 109 -4.61 -11.43 15.63
N ASP A 110 -5.90 -11.77 15.69
CA ASP A 110 -6.82 -11.43 16.79
C ASP A 110 -6.84 -9.92 17.12
N ILE A 111 -7.07 -9.10 16.09
CA ILE A 111 -7.04 -7.64 16.19
C ILE A 111 -8.43 -7.01 15.94
N GLN A 112 -8.66 -5.83 16.53
CA GLN A 112 -9.85 -5.03 16.26
C GLN A 112 -9.88 -4.59 14.80
N TYR A 113 -11.00 -4.87 14.12
CA TYR A 113 -11.10 -4.73 12.67
C TYR A 113 -12.43 -4.10 12.24
N GLU A 114 -12.33 -3.10 11.37
CA GLU A 114 -13.45 -2.38 10.77
C GLU A 114 -13.38 -2.49 9.24
N GLU A 115 -14.46 -3.01 8.66
CA GLU A 115 -14.65 -3.09 7.22
C GLU A 115 -15.65 -2.02 6.76
N VAL A 116 -15.27 -1.28 5.73
CA VAL A 116 -16.13 -0.30 5.07
C VAL A 116 -16.38 -0.75 3.64
N LEU A 117 -17.62 -1.14 3.35
CA LEU A 117 -18.03 -1.55 2.01
C LEU A 117 -18.94 -0.49 1.37
N LEU A 118 -18.45 0.16 0.32
CA LEU A 118 -19.13 1.23 -0.39
C LEU A 118 -19.64 0.74 -1.75
N ASP A 119 -20.80 1.23 -2.16
CA ASP A 119 -21.34 0.99 -3.50
C ASP A 119 -20.79 2.02 -4.51
N LEU A 120 -21.41 2.12 -5.69
CA LEU A 120 -20.98 3.12 -6.68
C LEU A 120 -21.27 4.57 -6.27
N ALA A 121 -22.34 4.82 -5.52
CA ALA A 121 -22.66 6.17 -5.05
C ALA A 121 -21.65 6.59 -3.96
N GLY A 122 -21.32 5.68 -3.05
CA GLY A 122 -20.23 5.86 -2.09
C GLY A 122 -18.87 6.06 -2.79
N ALA A 123 -18.58 5.30 -3.84
CA ALA A 123 -17.37 5.50 -4.64
C ALA A 123 -17.32 6.88 -5.30
N GLU A 124 -18.42 7.35 -5.88
CA GLU A 124 -18.49 8.68 -6.49
C GLU A 124 -18.29 9.79 -5.46
N THR A 125 -18.88 9.64 -4.27
CA THR A 125 -18.70 10.57 -3.14
C THR A 125 -17.23 10.65 -2.73
N VAL A 126 -16.61 9.50 -2.48
CA VAL A 126 -15.18 9.42 -2.11
C VAL A 126 -14.29 10.05 -3.19
N LEU A 127 -14.56 9.78 -4.47
CA LEU A 127 -13.77 10.33 -5.58
C LEU A 127 -13.88 11.86 -5.66
N ARG A 128 -15.09 12.41 -5.46
CA ARG A 128 -15.34 13.87 -5.44
C ARG A 128 -14.61 14.53 -4.27
N GLU A 129 -14.79 14.00 -3.07
CA GLU A 129 -14.13 14.52 -1.87
C GLU A 129 -12.61 14.45 -2.00
N THR A 130 -12.07 13.33 -2.49
CA THR A 130 -10.63 13.20 -2.69
C THR A 130 -10.11 14.19 -3.73
N ALA A 131 -10.86 14.44 -4.81
CA ALA A 131 -10.49 15.43 -5.82
C ALA A 131 -10.47 16.85 -5.26
N LEU A 132 -11.43 17.19 -4.39
CA LEU A 132 -11.46 18.45 -3.67
C LEU A 132 -10.25 18.61 -2.73
N LEU A 133 -9.92 17.58 -1.94
CA LEU A 133 -8.78 17.61 -1.02
C LEU A 133 -7.43 17.77 -1.74
N LEU A 134 -7.29 17.12 -2.90
CA LEU A 134 -6.03 17.09 -3.66
C LEU A 134 -5.83 18.32 -4.56
N GLY A 135 -6.90 19.01 -4.95
CA GLY A 135 -6.82 20.11 -5.91
C GLY A 135 -6.46 19.65 -7.33
N GLU A 136 -6.34 20.63 -8.23
CA GLU A 136 -6.22 20.38 -9.68
C GLU A 136 -4.94 19.60 -10.05
N ASP A 137 -3.82 19.99 -9.46
CA ASP A 137 -2.50 19.46 -9.79
C ASP A 137 -2.31 18.00 -9.38
N LEU A 138 -2.97 17.57 -8.28
CA LEU A 138 -2.74 16.24 -7.71
C LEU A 138 -3.83 15.22 -8.01
N ALA A 139 -5.02 15.63 -8.46
CA ALA A 139 -6.17 14.73 -8.60
C ALA A 139 -6.10 13.79 -9.83
N THR A 140 -4.98 13.11 -10.10
CA THR A 140 -4.84 12.13 -11.20
C THR A 140 -5.62 10.83 -10.93
N VAL A 141 -5.81 9.97 -11.96
CA VAL A 141 -6.45 8.65 -11.79
C VAL A 141 -5.79 7.83 -10.67
N VAL A 142 -4.46 7.83 -10.61
CA VAL A 142 -3.72 7.06 -9.60
C VAL A 142 -3.91 7.68 -8.22
N ASN A 143 -3.77 9.01 -8.10
CA ASN A 143 -3.90 9.68 -6.81
C ASN A 143 -5.32 9.61 -6.25
N LEU A 144 -6.35 9.68 -7.10
CA LEU A 144 -7.73 9.45 -6.66
C LEU A 144 -8.00 7.99 -6.34
N GLY A 145 -7.41 7.05 -7.09
CA GLY A 145 -7.56 5.62 -6.85
C GLY A 145 -6.92 5.17 -5.54
N VAL A 146 -5.71 5.64 -5.23
CA VAL A 146 -5.00 5.31 -3.98
C VAL A 146 -5.48 6.20 -2.83
N GLY A 147 -5.50 7.52 -3.05
CA GLY A 147 -5.92 8.51 -2.07
C GLY A 147 -7.37 8.35 -1.64
N GLY A 148 -8.29 7.98 -2.55
CA GLY A 148 -9.70 7.79 -2.19
C GLY A 148 -9.92 6.62 -1.23
N VAL A 149 -9.15 5.55 -1.37
CA VAL A 149 -9.17 4.43 -0.39
C VAL A 149 -8.70 4.94 0.98
N ALA A 150 -7.64 5.73 1.02
CA ALA A 150 -7.13 6.33 2.26
C ALA A 150 -8.12 7.32 2.88
N VAL A 151 -8.72 8.22 2.08
CA VAL A 151 -9.73 9.19 2.53
C VAL A 151 -10.90 8.48 3.19
N ALA A 152 -11.48 7.47 2.53
CA ALA A 152 -12.60 6.72 3.09
C ALA A 152 -12.24 6.00 4.41
N ALA A 153 -11.04 5.42 4.49
CA ALA A 153 -10.57 4.75 5.70
C ALA A 153 -10.34 5.75 6.85
N ILE A 154 -9.71 6.89 6.55
CA ILE A 154 -9.43 7.96 7.51
C ILE A 154 -10.74 8.57 8.01
N GLN A 155 -11.70 8.86 7.13
CA GLN A 155 -13.01 9.39 7.53
C GLN A 155 -13.75 8.41 8.46
N ARG A 156 -13.72 7.11 8.14
CA ARG A 156 -14.28 6.08 9.05
C ARG A 156 -13.58 6.11 10.41
N GLY A 157 -12.25 6.16 10.44
CA GLY A 157 -11.50 6.22 11.69
C GLY A 157 -11.78 7.51 12.48
N LYS A 158 -11.91 8.66 11.81
CA LYS A 158 -12.28 9.93 12.45
C LYS A 158 -13.66 9.86 13.10
N ALA A 159 -14.63 9.18 12.47
CA ALA A 159 -15.93 8.93 13.08
C ALA A 159 -15.85 8.06 14.35
N LEU A 160 -14.74 7.34 14.55
CA LEU A 160 -14.40 6.58 15.75
C LEU A 160 -13.49 7.35 16.72
N GLY A 161 -13.24 8.64 16.48
CA GLY A 161 -12.37 9.47 17.32
C GLY A 161 -10.86 9.30 17.07
N ILE A 162 -10.46 8.64 15.98
CA ILE A 162 -9.05 8.41 15.64
C ILE A 162 -8.46 9.62 14.92
N THR A 163 -7.30 10.08 15.38
CA THR A 163 -6.54 11.20 14.78
C THR A 163 -5.12 10.81 14.34
N HIS A 164 -4.66 9.61 14.68
CA HIS A 164 -3.36 9.08 14.30
C HIS A 164 -3.55 7.78 13.51
N PHE A 165 -2.93 7.71 12.32
CA PHE A 165 -3.04 6.55 11.44
C PHE A 165 -1.67 6.01 11.09
N PHE A 166 -1.50 4.69 11.13
CA PHE A 166 -0.33 4.00 10.61
C PHE A 166 -0.56 3.53 9.17
N GLY A 167 0.49 3.62 8.35
CA GLY A 167 0.50 3.13 6.96
C GLY A 167 1.80 2.45 6.59
N GLY A 168 1.73 1.54 5.60
CA GLY A 168 2.88 0.79 5.08
C GLY A 168 3.65 1.49 3.95
N LEU A 169 3.59 2.82 3.86
CA LEU A 169 4.21 3.59 2.77
C LEU A 169 5.75 3.44 2.81
N GLY A 170 6.38 3.23 1.64
CA GLY A 170 7.83 3.06 1.50
C GLY A 170 8.32 1.61 1.47
N ALA A 171 7.52 0.65 1.96
CA ALA A 171 7.92 -0.76 2.00
C ALA A 171 8.26 -1.35 0.61
N GLU A 172 7.62 -0.84 -0.44
CA GLU A 172 7.82 -1.33 -1.81
C GLU A 172 9.15 -0.85 -2.40
N GLU A 173 9.48 0.42 -2.18
CA GLU A 173 10.73 1.07 -2.57
C GLU A 173 11.93 0.47 -1.83
N LEU A 174 11.79 0.22 -0.52
CA LEU A 174 12.89 -0.30 0.29
C LEU A 174 13.23 -1.77 0.01
N PHE A 175 12.19 -2.59 -0.20
CA PHE A 175 12.33 -4.05 -0.28
C PHE A 175 11.96 -4.62 -1.65
N ALA A 176 12.03 -3.83 -2.72
CA ALA A 176 11.83 -4.31 -4.10
C ALA A 176 10.45 -4.97 -4.36
N GLY A 177 9.36 -4.32 -3.94
CA GLY A 177 8.03 -4.96 -3.93
C GLY A 177 7.15 -4.85 -5.19
N TYR A 178 7.45 -3.92 -6.11
CA TYR A 178 6.65 -3.72 -7.33
C TYR A 178 7.05 -4.65 -8.48
N ASP A 179 6.12 -4.86 -9.42
CA ASP A 179 6.38 -5.61 -10.66
C ASP A 179 7.47 -4.95 -11.53
N ARG A 180 7.68 -3.63 -11.40
CA ARG A 180 8.81 -2.95 -12.08
C ARG A 180 10.16 -3.38 -11.52
N HIS A 181 10.23 -3.65 -10.21
CA HIS A 181 11.44 -4.13 -9.53
C HIS A 181 11.77 -5.55 -9.99
N GLU A 182 10.75 -6.42 -10.06
CA GLU A 182 10.87 -7.77 -10.65
C GLU A 182 11.39 -7.70 -12.09
N ARG A 183 10.84 -6.82 -12.95
CA ARG A 183 11.34 -6.68 -14.33
C ARG A 183 12.79 -6.21 -14.41
N VAL A 184 13.17 -5.20 -13.63
CA VAL A 184 14.55 -4.68 -13.61
C VAL A 184 15.51 -5.77 -13.13
N TRP A 185 15.17 -6.48 -12.06
CA TRP A 185 15.93 -7.62 -11.57
C TRP A 185 16.16 -8.67 -12.65
N GLU A 186 15.10 -9.09 -13.35
CA GLU A 186 15.18 -10.12 -14.37
C GLU A 186 15.98 -9.71 -15.61
N GLN A 187 15.99 -8.41 -15.95
CA GLN A 187 16.56 -7.91 -17.20
C GLN A 187 17.96 -7.30 -17.03
N GLN A 188 18.25 -6.75 -15.86
CA GLN A 188 19.41 -5.88 -15.63
C GLN A 188 20.20 -6.24 -14.36
N GLY A 189 19.69 -7.15 -13.52
CA GLY A 189 20.41 -7.69 -12.36
C GLY A 189 20.40 -6.80 -11.12
N GLU A 190 21.33 -7.09 -10.20
CA GLU A 190 21.36 -6.55 -8.84
C GLU A 190 21.60 -5.04 -8.77
N GLU A 191 22.63 -4.53 -9.42
CA GLU A 191 23.01 -3.11 -9.37
C GLU A 191 21.86 -2.22 -9.88
N ALA A 192 21.24 -2.63 -10.99
CA ALA A 192 20.08 -1.94 -11.54
C ALA A 192 18.86 -1.98 -10.61
N LEU A 193 18.63 -3.09 -9.90
CA LEU A 193 17.56 -3.18 -8.91
C LEU A 193 17.79 -2.22 -7.72
N GLN A 194 19.02 -2.13 -7.21
CA GLN A 194 19.36 -1.17 -6.14
C GLN A 194 19.14 0.27 -6.60
N ALA A 195 19.64 0.61 -7.79
CA ALA A 195 19.45 1.94 -8.38
C ALA A 195 17.95 2.26 -8.56
N GLU A 196 17.14 1.29 -9.01
CA GLU A 196 15.70 1.44 -9.19
C GLU A 196 14.96 1.64 -7.85
N CYS A 197 15.35 0.91 -6.80
CA CYS A 197 14.78 1.08 -5.45
C CYS A 197 15.08 2.49 -4.92
N LEU A 198 16.34 2.94 -5.01
CA LEU A 198 16.77 4.27 -4.60
C LEU A 198 16.07 5.38 -5.40
N ARG A 199 15.97 5.21 -6.72
CA ARG A 199 15.25 6.14 -7.60
C ARG A 199 13.78 6.22 -7.22
N GLY A 200 13.15 5.08 -6.91
CA GLY A 200 11.77 5.02 -6.40
C GLY A 200 11.59 5.78 -5.09
N LEU A 201 12.49 5.57 -4.12
CA LEU A 201 12.47 6.25 -2.83
C LEU A 201 12.61 7.78 -2.98
N LYS A 202 13.51 8.24 -3.85
CA LYS A 202 13.64 9.68 -4.19
C LYS A 202 12.39 10.22 -4.88
N ALA A 203 11.84 9.47 -5.84
CA ALA A 203 10.64 9.85 -6.59
C ALA A 203 9.34 9.84 -5.75
N MET A 204 9.32 9.15 -4.61
CA MET A 204 8.17 9.06 -3.72
C MET A 204 7.66 10.42 -3.26
N TRP A 205 8.51 11.46 -3.22
CA TRP A 205 8.09 12.82 -2.90
C TRP A 205 6.89 13.28 -3.73
N GLN A 206 6.97 13.12 -5.06
CA GLN A 206 5.91 13.53 -5.99
C GLN A 206 4.83 12.45 -6.19
N GLN A 207 5.17 11.18 -6.00
CA GLN A 207 4.25 10.07 -6.28
C GLN A 207 3.31 9.77 -5.11
N ASP A 208 3.79 9.94 -3.87
CA ASP A 208 3.09 9.50 -2.68
C ASP A 208 3.05 10.55 -1.58
N LEU A 209 4.21 11.10 -1.19
CA LEU A 209 4.28 12.00 -0.03
C LEU A 209 3.44 13.25 -0.24
N LEU A 210 3.48 13.86 -1.43
CA LEU A 210 2.68 15.04 -1.73
C LEU A 210 1.17 14.75 -1.64
N ARG A 211 0.71 13.61 -2.16
CA ARG A 211 -0.70 13.17 -2.06
C ARG A 211 -1.10 12.90 -0.61
N ASP A 212 -0.33 12.07 0.09
CA ASP A 212 -0.72 11.55 1.40
C ASP A 212 -0.60 12.62 2.49
N THR A 213 0.39 13.51 2.41
CA THR A 213 0.50 14.67 3.33
C THR A 213 -0.58 15.71 3.07
N THR A 214 -0.97 15.95 1.82
CA THR A 214 -2.09 16.84 1.49
C THR A 214 -3.40 16.30 2.09
N ILE A 215 -3.68 15.00 1.90
CA ILE A 215 -4.84 14.33 2.51
C ILE A 215 -4.78 14.39 4.05
N ALA A 216 -3.63 14.06 4.64
CA ALA A 216 -3.46 14.04 6.08
C ALA A 216 -3.68 15.43 6.70
N HIS A 217 -3.10 16.47 6.11
CA HIS A 217 -3.29 17.86 6.53
C HIS A 217 -4.76 18.26 6.41
N ALA A 218 -5.36 18.09 5.24
CA ALA A 218 -6.73 18.54 4.99
C ALA A 218 -7.76 17.82 5.88
N LEU A 219 -7.49 16.57 6.26
CA LEU A 219 -8.32 15.81 7.20
C LEU A 219 -7.92 16.01 8.67
N GLY A 220 -6.87 16.77 8.97
CA GLY A 220 -6.43 17.05 10.35
C GLY A 220 -5.98 15.80 11.11
N ILE A 221 -5.30 14.87 10.44
CA ILE A 221 -4.77 13.64 11.04
C ILE A 221 -3.25 13.61 10.97
N LYS A 222 -2.63 12.79 11.81
CA LYS A 222 -1.21 12.45 11.71
C LYS A 222 -1.05 11.08 11.07
N LEU A 223 -0.34 11.03 9.94
CA LEU A 223 0.03 9.78 9.28
C LEU A 223 1.43 9.37 9.73
N HIS A 224 1.53 8.14 10.24
CA HIS A 224 2.75 7.50 10.70
C HIS A 224 3.22 6.48 9.68
N THR A 225 4.49 6.57 9.28
CA THR A 225 5.08 5.72 8.23
C THR A 225 6.35 5.05 8.74
N PRO A 226 6.23 3.95 9.52
CA PRO A 226 7.38 3.26 10.11
C PRO A 226 8.42 2.80 9.07
N PHE A 227 7.97 2.47 7.86
CA PHE A 227 8.85 2.09 6.77
C PHE A 227 9.76 3.22 6.29
N LEU A 228 9.44 4.49 6.57
CA LEU A 228 10.26 5.65 6.22
C LEU A 228 11.13 6.13 7.38
N ASP A 229 11.32 5.28 8.39
CA ASP A 229 12.27 5.54 9.46
C ASP A 229 13.70 5.63 8.94
N PRO A 230 14.50 6.64 9.32
CA PRO A 230 15.86 6.81 8.81
C PRO A 230 16.75 5.60 9.04
N ALA A 231 16.63 4.93 10.19
CA ALA A 231 17.43 3.75 10.49
C ALA A 231 17.05 2.57 9.59
N LEU A 232 15.74 2.38 9.36
CA LEU A 232 15.25 1.34 8.47
C LEU A 232 15.57 1.63 6.99
N ILE A 233 15.50 2.89 6.55
CA ILE A 233 15.91 3.30 5.21
C ILE A 233 17.40 3.00 5.01
N ALA A 234 18.26 3.47 5.91
CA ALA A 234 19.71 3.24 5.81
C ALA A 234 20.04 1.74 5.78
N LEU A 235 19.38 0.95 6.64
CA LEU A 235 19.50 -0.50 6.67
C LEU A 235 19.07 -1.12 5.33
N ALA A 236 17.88 -0.76 4.83
CA ALA A 236 17.35 -1.32 3.61
C ALA A 236 18.19 -0.96 2.38
N LEU A 237 18.75 0.26 2.31
CA LEU A 237 19.66 0.66 1.23
C LEU A 237 20.97 -0.16 1.26
N ALA A 238 21.46 -0.51 2.45
CA ALA A 238 22.66 -1.32 2.61
C ALA A 238 22.48 -2.82 2.32
N ILE A 239 21.25 -3.35 2.44
CA ILE A 239 20.96 -4.77 2.17
C ILE A 239 21.12 -5.07 0.66
N PRO A 240 21.91 -6.10 0.27
CA PRO A 240 22.06 -6.53 -1.12
C PRO A 240 20.73 -6.88 -1.80
N ALA A 241 20.62 -6.67 -3.12
CA ALA A 241 19.35 -6.83 -3.81
C ALA A 241 18.92 -8.30 -3.90
N GLU A 242 19.88 -9.22 -3.90
CA GLU A 242 19.67 -10.67 -3.81
C GLU A 242 18.87 -11.10 -2.56
N GLN A 243 18.97 -10.32 -1.47
CA GLN A 243 18.19 -10.56 -0.25
C GLN A 243 16.80 -9.90 -0.33
N LYS A 244 16.57 -8.99 -1.27
CA LYS A 244 15.25 -8.36 -1.50
C LYS A 244 14.40 -9.12 -2.51
N MET A 245 15.04 -9.80 -3.47
CA MET A 245 14.39 -10.51 -4.56
C MET A 245 14.93 -11.94 -4.67
N SER A 246 14.07 -12.95 -4.56
CA SER A 246 14.53 -14.34 -4.69
C SER A 246 14.92 -14.69 -6.12
N ALA A 247 15.73 -15.74 -6.28
CA ALA A 247 15.81 -16.45 -7.56
C ALA A 247 14.41 -16.96 -7.99
N LYS A 248 14.27 -17.20 -9.29
CA LYS A 248 13.04 -17.74 -9.90
C LYS A 248 12.58 -19.01 -9.19
N LYS A 249 11.41 -18.97 -8.53
CA LYS A 249 10.77 -20.16 -7.96
C LYS A 249 9.61 -20.62 -8.83
N THR A 250 9.59 -21.92 -9.10
CA THR A 250 8.58 -22.61 -9.89
C THR A 250 7.44 -23.06 -8.98
N TYR A 251 6.21 -22.61 -9.22
CA TYR A 251 5.05 -23.13 -8.50
C TYR A 251 4.00 -23.71 -9.46
N ARG A 252 3.45 -24.88 -9.10
CA ARG A 252 2.34 -25.52 -9.81
C ARG A 252 1.05 -24.85 -9.41
N ARG A 253 0.40 -24.19 -10.36
CA ARG A 253 -0.95 -23.67 -10.17
C ARG A 253 -1.96 -24.82 -10.30
N TYR A 254 -2.41 -25.38 -9.17
CA TYR A 254 -3.51 -26.35 -9.17
C TYR A 254 -4.77 -25.68 -9.73
N ASN A 255 -5.28 -26.19 -10.84
CA ASN A 255 -6.47 -25.67 -11.51
C ASN A 255 -7.77 -26.19 -10.87
N ARG A 256 -7.82 -26.22 -9.52
CA ARG A 256 -9.00 -26.64 -8.75
C ARG A 256 -9.28 -25.56 -7.70
N ALA A 257 -10.38 -24.83 -7.88
CA ALA A 257 -10.91 -23.76 -7.02
C ALA A 257 -10.36 -22.32 -7.19
N TYR A 258 -9.72 -21.97 -8.32
CA TYR A 258 -9.55 -20.56 -8.75
C TYR A 258 -10.53 -20.17 -9.86
N ASN A 259 -11.73 -20.78 -9.85
CA ASN A 259 -12.73 -20.61 -10.90
C ASN A 259 -13.98 -19.84 -10.46
N ASP A 260 -14.02 -19.28 -9.24
CA ASP A 260 -15.20 -18.52 -8.81
C ASP A 260 -15.01 -17.01 -8.64
N SER A 261 -13.79 -16.44 -8.70
CA SER A 261 -13.61 -15.00 -8.40
C SER A 261 -12.90 -14.08 -9.41
N THR A 262 -12.32 -14.55 -10.53
CA THR A 262 -11.72 -13.64 -11.54
C THR A 262 -12.71 -13.23 -12.66
N PRO A 263 -12.88 -11.93 -12.99
CA PRO A 263 -13.62 -11.48 -14.17
C PRO A 263 -12.86 -11.80 -15.48
N LYS A 264 -13.63 -12.19 -16.50
CA LYS A 264 -13.19 -12.47 -17.88
C LYS A 264 -12.41 -11.29 -18.47
N ALA A 265 -11.09 -11.36 -18.54
CA ALA A 265 -10.29 -10.55 -19.46
C ALA A 265 -9.16 -11.43 -20.02
N HIS A 266 -9.10 -11.51 -21.35
CA HIS A 266 -8.21 -12.34 -22.16
C HIS A 266 -8.63 -13.82 -22.33
N LYS A 267 -9.79 -14.01 -22.96
CA LYS A 267 -10.00 -15.16 -23.86
C LYS A 267 -9.08 -14.97 -25.07
N LYS A 268 -7.93 -15.64 -25.11
CA LYS A 268 -7.34 -16.08 -26.38
C LYS A 268 -7.55 -17.58 -26.47
N THR A 269 -8.29 -17.96 -27.49
CA THR A 269 -8.62 -19.33 -27.89
C THR A 269 -7.35 -20.14 -28.09
N TYR A 270 -7.20 -21.21 -27.33
CA TYR A 270 -6.36 -22.34 -27.69
C TYR A 270 -7.28 -23.56 -27.74
N GLU A 271 -7.67 -23.93 -28.96
CA GLU A 271 -8.33 -25.18 -29.25
C GLU A 271 -7.35 -26.34 -29.00
N GLY A 272 -7.83 -27.37 -28.32
CA GLY A 272 -7.25 -28.72 -28.35
C GLY A 272 -5.91 -28.91 -27.65
N ARG A 273 -5.93 -29.13 -26.32
CA ARG A 273 -5.13 -30.15 -25.58
C ARG A 273 -5.45 -30.07 -24.08
N ALA A 274 -5.38 -31.22 -23.40
CA ALA A 274 -5.82 -31.47 -22.03
C ALA A 274 -5.38 -30.42 -21.00
N ARG A 275 -6.24 -30.15 -20.01
CA ARG A 275 -6.05 -29.19 -18.88
C ARG A 275 -4.77 -29.51 -18.09
N GLY A 276 -3.65 -28.89 -18.48
CA GLY A 276 -2.35 -29.01 -17.81
C GLY A 276 -2.18 -28.00 -16.67
N ASP A 277 -1.41 -28.41 -15.66
CA ASP A 277 -0.91 -27.53 -14.61
C ASP A 277 -0.13 -26.37 -15.23
N ILE A 278 -0.52 -25.12 -14.93
CA ILE A 278 0.29 -23.97 -15.33
C ILE A 278 1.41 -23.85 -14.31
N VAL A 279 2.62 -24.12 -14.77
CA VAL A 279 3.84 -23.84 -14.04
C VAL A 279 4.17 -22.37 -14.24
N VAL A 280 4.05 -21.57 -13.17
CA VAL A 280 4.48 -20.16 -13.20
C VAL A 280 5.79 -20.08 -12.43
N THR A 281 6.79 -19.47 -13.08
CA THR A 281 8.09 -19.22 -12.46
C THR A 281 8.23 -17.73 -12.26
N ARG A 282 8.24 -17.27 -11.00
CA ARG A 282 8.46 -15.85 -10.65
C ARG A 282 9.34 -15.74 -9.40
N PRO A 283 10.12 -14.66 -9.27
CA PRO A 283 10.82 -14.35 -8.02
C PRO A 283 9.82 -13.91 -6.94
N TYR A 284 10.17 -14.16 -5.68
CA TYR A 284 9.49 -13.54 -4.55
C TYR A 284 10.06 -12.15 -4.32
N LYS A 285 9.16 -11.16 -4.40
CA LYS A 285 9.42 -9.77 -4.05
C LYS A 285 9.40 -9.59 -2.54
N LYS A 286 10.23 -8.67 -2.01
CA LYS A 286 10.37 -8.37 -0.57
C LYS A 286 10.86 -9.55 0.27
N LEU A 287 11.79 -10.35 -0.25
CA LEU A 287 12.21 -11.61 0.37
C LEU A 287 12.63 -11.44 1.85
N VAL A 288 13.65 -10.63 2.13
CA VAL A 288 14.11 -10.36 3.52
C VAL A 288 13.01 -9.82 4.43
N LEU A 289 12.07 -9.02 3.90
CA LEU A 289 10.96 -8.50 4.70
C LEU A 289 9.96 -9.61 5.06
N ARG A 290 9.73 -10.58 4.16
CA ARG A 290 8.86 -11.74 4.44
C ARG A 290 9.49 -12.64 5.49
N GLU A 291 10.78 -12.91 5.35
CA GLU A 291 11.55 -13.70 6.32
C GLU A 291 11.57 -13.01 7.69
N ALA A 292 11.81 -11.69 7.72
CA ALA A 292 11.73 -10.89 8.95
C ALA A 292 10.33 -10.92 9.57
N ALA A 293 9.28 -10.83 8.75
CA ALA A 293 7.91 -10.92 9.22
C ALA A 293 7.61 -12.27 9.90
N GLU A 294 8.05 -13.38 9.32
CA GLU A 294 7.91 -14.69 9.95
C GLU A 294 8.73 -14.82 11.24
N ALA A 295 9.97 -14.32 11.23
CA ALA A 295 10.83 -14.31 12.42
C ALA A 295 10.20 -13.50 13.58
N LEU A 296 9.45 -12.43 13.26
CA LEU A 296 8.67 -11.66 14.23
C LEU A 296 7.41 -12.38 14.73
N GLY A 297 7.01 -13.49 14.11
CA GLY A 297 5.83 -14.28 14.44
C GLY A 297 4.61 -14.03 13.55
N LEU A 298 4.75 -13.36 12.40
CA LEU A 298 3.66 -13.19 11.46
C LEU A 298 3.29 -14.55 10.82
N PRO A 299 2.00 -14.94 10.78
CA PRO A 299 1.60 -16.19 10.15
C PRO A 299 2.09 -16.34 8.70
N HIS A 300 2.63 -17.50 8.35
CA HIS A 300 3.16 -17.82 7.01
C HIS A 300 2.19 -17.45 5.88
N SER A 301 0.90 -17.73 6.07
CA SER A 301 -0.16 -17.45 5.10
C SER A 301 -0.35 -15.96 4.80
N ILE A 302 0.05 -15.08 5.71
CA ILE A 302 0.06 -13.63 5.53
C ILE A 302 1.43 -13.19 4.98
N ALA A 303 2.51 -13.66 5.61
CA ALA A 303 3.88 -13.28 5.25
C ALA A 303 4.22 -13.58 3.79
N TRP A 304 3.72 -14.69 3.23
CA TRP A 304 4.01 -15.13 1.86
C TRP A 304 2.89 -14.88 0.87
N ARG A 305 1.83 -14.17 1.29
CA ARG A 305 0.72 -13.82 0.39
C ARG A 305 1.22 -12.92 -0.78
N PRO A 306 0.83 -13.21 -2.03
CA PRO A 306 1.04 -12.30 -3.15
C PRO A 306 0.25 -10.99 -2.98
N LYS A 307 0.87 -9.85 -3.28
CA LYS A 307 0.26 -8.52 -3.11
C LYS A 307 -0.28 -7.96 -4.43
N ARG A 308 -1.37 -7.18 -4.35
CA ARG A 308 -1.86 -6.25 -5.39
C ARG A 308 -1.95 -4.83 -4.80
N ALA A 309 -1.93 -3.81 -5.64
CA ALA A 309 -2.05 -2.42 -5.17
C ALA A 309 -3.48 -2.08 -4.68
N ALA A 310 -3.59 -1.20 -3.68
CA ALA A 310 -4.82 -0.91 -2.94
C ALA A 310 -5.99 -0.48 -3.84
N GLN A 311 -5.77 0.35 -4.86
CA GLN A 311 -6.80 0.79 -5.80
C GLN A 311 -7.42 -0.35 -6.64
N TYR A 312 -6.70 -1.46 -6.80
CA TYR A 312 -7.18 -2.66 -7.50
C TYR A 312 -7.83 -3.64 -6.53
N GLY A 313 -7.21 -3.88 -5.36
CA GLY A 313 -7.73 -4.80 -4.35
C GLY A 313 -9.03 -4.32 -3.69
N SER A 314 -9.14 -3.01 -3.41
CA SER A 314 -10.38 -2.34 -2.96
C SER A 314 -11.44 -2.24 -4.06
N ARG A 315 -11.04 -2.34 -5.34
CA ARG A 315 -11.86 -2.14 -6.53
C ARG A 315 -12.35 -0.71 -6.78
N LEU A 316 -11.76 0.31 -6.14
CA LEU A 316 -12.09 1.71 -6.43
C LEU A 316 -11.82 2.07 -7.91
N ASN A 317 -10.70 1.61 -8.47
CA ASN A 317 -10.39 1.83 -9.89
C ASN A 317 -11.46 1.20 -10.83
N ASN A 318 -12.08 0.10 -10.42
CA ASN A 318 -13.17 -0.51 -11.17
C ASN A 318 -14.46 0.30 -11.04
N ALA A 319 -14.75 0.83 -9.86
CA ALA A 319 -15.85 1.76 -9.64
C ALA A 319 -15.69 3.02 -10.49
N LEU A 320 -14.52 3.64 -10.48
CA LEU A 320 -14.17 4.80 -11.32
C LEU A 320 -14.39 4.50 -12.82
N THR A 321 -13.99 3.31 -13.29
CA THR A 321 -14.20 2.89 -14.68
C THR A 321 -15.69 2.78 -15.01
N LYS A 322 -16.51 2.25 -14.10
CA LYS A 322 -17.97 2.14 -14.28
C LYS A 322 -18.64 3.51 -14.25
N LEU A 323 -18.24 4.38 -13.32
CA LEU A 323 -18.77 5.73 -13.18
C LEU A 323 -18.50 6.57 -14.44
N ALA A 324 -17.25 6.57 -14.94
CA ALA A 324 -16.89 7.27 -16.17
C ALA A 324 -17.80 6.83 -17.34
N LYS A 325 -18.04 5.53 -17.50
CA LYS A 325 -18.95 5.00 -18.53
C LYS A 325 -20.41 5.40 -18.33
N ARG A 326 -20.93 5.30 -17.09
CA ARG A 326 -22.33 5.68 -16.78
C ARG A 326 -22.60 7.16 -17.01
N ARG A 327 -21.59 8.00 -16.80
CA ARG A 327 -21.64 9.46 -17.01
C ARG A 327 -21.28 9.88 -18.44
N GLY A 328 -21.08 8.94 -19.36
CA GLY A 328 -20.83 9.23 -20.78
C GLY A 328 -19.40 9.68 -21.13
N PHE A 329 -18.44 9.55 -20.21
CA PHE A 329 -17.05 9.94 -20.47
C PHE A 329 -16.27 8.84 -21.19
N PRO A 330 -15.43 9.19 -22.18
CA PRO A 330 -14.65 8.21 -22.95
C PRO A 330 -13.55 7.54 -22.11
N HIS A 331 -12.94 8.29 -21.19
CA HIS A 331 -11.82 7.87 -20.36
C HIS A 331 -11.96 8.39 -18.92
N LYS A 332 -11.28 7.73 -17.97
CA LYS A 332 -11.34 8.08 -16.55
C LYS A 332 -10.82 9.50 -16.28
N ASP A 333 -9.77 9.91 -16.99
CA ASP A 333 -9.20 11.26 -16.84
C ASP A 333 -10.22 12.35 -17.19
N ALA A 334 -11.05 12.12 -18.21
CA ALA A 334 -12.10 13.07 -18.58
C ALA A 334 -13.18 13.18 -17.51
N TYR A 335 -13.61 12.04 -16.94
CA TYR A 335 -14.57 12.04 -15.83
C TYR A 335 -14.00 12.70 -14.58
N ILE A 336 -12.75 12.41 -14.23
CA ILE A 336 -12.09 13.04 -13.08
C ILE A 336 -12.01 14.56 -13.23
N ARG A 337 -11.71 15.05 -14.44
CA ARG A 337 -11.74 16.49 -14.70
C ARG A 337 -13.14 17.08 -14.51
N SER A 338 -14.20 16.36 -14.88
CA SER A 338 -15.58 16.84 -14.68
C SER A 338 -15.98 16.90 -13.20
N LEU A 339 -15.58 15.91 -12.40
CA LEU A 339 -15.83 15.90 -10.96
C LEU A 339 -15.30 17.15 -10.26
N ARG A 340 -14.21 17.72 -10.78
CA ARG A 340 -13.60 18.95 -10.26
C ARG A 340 -14.43 20.19 -10.61
N ALA A 341 -14.87 20.31 -11.86
CA ALA A 341 -15.69 21.45 -12.31
C ALA A 341 -17.02 21.53 -11.55
N GLU A 342 -17.69 20.39 -11.38
CA GLU A 342 -18.95 20.30 -10.64
C GLU A 342 -18.77 20.68 -9.15
N SER A 343 -17.62 20.35 -8.56
CA SER A 343 -17.35 20.65 -7.15
C SER A 343 -16.94 22.12 -6.90
N LEU A 344 -16.60 22.87 -7.95
CA LEU A 344 -16.32 24.31 -7.92
C LEU A 344 -17.51 25.17 -8.40
N GLY A 345 -18.65 24.55 -8.71
CA GLY A 345 -19.83 25.25 -9.22
C GLY A 345 -19.72 25.71 -10.68
N ALA A 346 -18.79 25.15 -11.46
CA ALA A 346 -18.66 25.44 -12.89
C ALA A 346 -19.48 24.42 -13.70
N GLU A 347 -20.48 24.90 -14.44
CA GLU A 347 -21.22 24.09 -15.42
C GLU A 347 -20.33 23.74 -16.63
N TYR A 348 -20.49 22.52 -17.16
CA TYR A 348 -19.71 21.95 -18.28
C TYR A 348 -20.51 21.91 -19.58
#